data_AF-A0A7J0EDC5-F1
#
_entry.id   AF-A0A7J0EDC5-F1
#
_cell.length_a   1.000
_cell.length_b   1.000
_cell.length_c   1.000
_cell.angle_alpha   90.00
_cell.angle_beta   90.00
_cell.angle_gamma   90.00
#
_symmetry.space_group_name_H-M   'P 1'
#
loop_
_entity.id
_entity.type
_entity.pdbx_description
1 polymer ?
#
loop_
_entity_poly.entity_id
_entity_poly.type
_entity_poly.pdbx_seq_one_letter_code
_entity_poly.pdbx_strand_id
1 'polypeptide(L)'
;MALRTLATRKKLKEGLGLGLGLGLQSVRGLQTFSLPDLPYDYGALEPAIRGEIMQLHHQKHHQTYITNYNKALEQLEAAMAKGDAPTVVKLQSAITFNGGGHVNHSVFWKNLAPVHEGGGEPPKGSLGSAIDTNFGSLEALIQKMNAEGAAVQGSGWVVSNLAV
;
A
#
# COMPACT_ATOMS: atom_id res chain seq x y z
N MET A 1 -11.86 -79.32 38.43
CA MET A 1 -10.54 -79.63 39.02
C MET A 1 -9.59 -78.50 38.61
N ALA A 2 -8.96 -77.87 39.61
CA ALA A 2 -7.78 -76.98 39.54
C ALA A 2 -7.91 -75.69 38.71
N LEU A 3 -7.47 -74.51 39.14
CA LEU A 3 -7.05 -74.01 40.44
C LEU A 3 -7.12 -72.47 40.33
N ARG A 4 -7.49 -71.81 41.43
CA ARG A 4 -7.53 -70.35 41.57
C ARG A 4 -6.12 -69.74 41.47
N THR A 5 -6.01 -68.52 40.96
CA THR A 5 -5.10 -67.53 41.57
C THR A 5 -5.73 -66.13 41.49
N LEU A 6 -5.97 -65.57 42.68
CA LEU A 6 -6.37 -64.19 42.94
C LEU A 6 -5.10 -63.38 43.22
N ALA A 7 -4.99 -62.18 42.66
CA ALA A 7 -4.22 -61.09 43.25
C ALA A 7 -4.93 -59.76 42.95
N THR A 8 -5.05 -58.93 43.99
CA THR A 8 -5.97 -57.80 44.09
C THR A 8 -5.16 -56.51 44.37
N ARG A 9 -5.55 -55.42 43.68
CA ARG A 9 -5.43 -53.97 44.01
C ARG A 9 -4.04 -53.30 44.17
N LYS A 10 -3.83 -52.20 43.42
CA LYS A 10 -3.72 -50.82 43.97
C LYS A 10 -3.90 -49.73 42.88
N LYS A 11 -4.64 -48.65 43.21
CA LYS A 11 -4.80 -47.42 42.40
C LYS A 11 -3.52 -46.57 42.40
N LEU A 12 -3.27 -45.80 41.32
CA LEU A 12 -2.75 -44.42 41.40
C LEU A 12 -3.18 -43.60 40.16
N LYS A 13 -3.23 -42.27 40.35
CA LYS A 13 -3.84 -41.20 39.53
C LYS A 13 -2.90 -40.62 38.45
N GLU A 14 -3.53 -39.85 37.54
CA GLU A 14 -3.05 -38.64 36.83
C GLU A 14 -2.20 -38.76 35.53
N GLY A 15 -2.63 -38.01 34.49
CA GLY A 15 -1.70 -37.25 33.62
C GLY A 15 -1.87 -37.35 32.08
N LEU A 16 -2.15 -36.19 31.46
CA LEU A 16 -1.95 -35.77 30.05
C LEU A 16 -2.90 -36.39 28.99
N GLY A 17 -3.63 -35.64 28.16
CA GLY A 17 -3.40 -34.28 27.65
C GLY A 17 -2.95 -34.33 26.18
N LEU A 18 -3.83 -34.74 25.26
CA LEU A 18 -3.58 -34.68 23.81
C LEU A 18 -4.21 -33.43 23.23
N GLY A 19 -3.48 -32.32 23.35
CA GLY A 19 -3.65 -31.14 22.53
C GLY A 19 -2.38 -30.94 21.72
N LEU A 20 -2.51 -30.86 20.40
CA LEU A 20 -1.54 -30.21 19.51
C LEU A 20 -2.27 -29.84 18.22
N GLY A 21 -3.01 -28.74 18.30
CA GLY A 21 -3.43 -27.98 17.14
C GLY A 21 -2.19 -27.34 16.51
N LEU A 22 -1.90 -27.70 15.26
CA LEU A 22 -0.99 -26.95 14.41
C LEU A 22 -1.76 -25.76 13.82
N GLY A 23 -1.99 -24.75 14.67
CA GLY A 23 -2.38 -23.43 14.21
C GLY A 23 -1.15 -22.78 13.58
N LEU A 24 -1.12 -22.72 12.25
CA LEU A 24 -0.18 -21.88 11.52
C LEU A 24 -0.61 -20.42 11.73
N GLN A 25 -0.34 -19.85 12.90
CA GLN A 25 -0.48 -18.41 13.11
C GLN A 25 0.71 -17.74 12.43
N SER A 26 0.52 -17.33 11.17
CA SER A 26 1.41 -16.40 10.51
C SER A 26 1.34 -15.07 11.27
N VAL A 27 2.28 -14.84 12.19
CA VAL A 27 2.47 -13.54 12.84
C VAL A 27 3.11 -12.59 11.83
N ARG A 28 2.32 -12.11 10.87
CA ARG A 28 2.72 -10.89 10.12
C ARG A 28 2.45 -9.73 11.05
N GLY A 29 3.50 -9.26 11.74
CA GLY A 29 3.42 -8.03 12.50
C GLY A 29 3.06 -6.85 11.60
N LEU A 30 2.37 -5.87 12.17
CA LEU A 30 1.99 -4.64 11.50
C LEU A 30 3.20 -3.94 10.86
N GLN A 31 3.11 -3.63 9.57
CA GLN A 31 4.06 -2.71 8.93
C GLN A 31 3.50 -1.29 9.00
N THR A 32 4.31 -0.38 9.52
CA THR A 32 4.03 1.05 9.51
C THR A 32 4.81 1.73 8.38
N PHE A 33 4.24 2.80 7.85
CA PHE A 33 4.79 3.59 6.76
C PHE A 33 5.32 4.93 7.27
N SER A 34 6.34 5.48 6.62
CA SER A 34 6.90 6.81 6.89
C SER A 34 6.88 7.66 5.63
N LEU A 35 6.89 8.98 5.80
CA LEU A 35 6.98 9.91 4.68
C LEU A 35 8.33 9.71 3.97
N PRO A 36 8.34 9.35 2.67
CA PRO A 36 9.59 9.21 1.93
C PRO A 36 10.21 10.58 1.70
N ASP A 37 11.52 10.71 1.75
CA ASP A 37 12.17 11.93 1.29
C ASP A 37 11.95 12.12 -0.22
N LEU A 38 11.87 13.38 -0.65
CA LEU A 38 11.83 13.70 -2.08
C LEU A 38 13.23 13.47 -2.69
N PRO A 39 13.31 12.98 -3.94
CA PRO A 39 14.59 12.80 -4.62
C PRO A 39 15.23 14.13 -5.09
N TYR A 40 14.56 15.26 -4.85
CA TYR A 40 14.97 16.60 -5.24
C TYR A 40 14.45 17.64 -4.22
N ASP A 41 15.03 18.85 -4.21
CA ASP A 41 14.60 19.95 -3.35
C ASP A 41 13.19 20.44 -3.71
N TYR A 42 12.45 21.04 -2.75
CA TYR A 42 11.07 21.48 -2.98
C TYR A 42 10.92 22.45 -4.17
N GLY A 43 11.87 23.36 -4.38
CA GLY A 43 11.86 24.32 -5.48
C GLY A 43 12.45 23.80 -6.80
N ALA A 44 12.93 22.56 -6.86
CA ALA A 44 13.70 22.06 -8.01
C ALA A 44 12.85 21.85 -9.28
N LEU A 45 11.52 21.85 -9.15
CA LEU A 45 10.57 21.73 -10.27
C LEU A 45 10.05 23.07 -10.79
N GLU A 46 10.56 24.19 -10.27
CA GLU A 46 10.20 25.51 -10.78
C GLU A 46 10.73 25.74 -12.20
N PRO A 47 9.99 26.46 -13.06
CA PRO A 47 8.74 27.19 -12.78
C PRO A 47 7.46 26.33 -12.91
N ALA A 48 7.57 25.06 -13.29
CA ALA A 48 6.40 24.21 -13.58
C ALA A 48 5.55 23.93 -12.33
N ILE A 49 6.19 23.68 -11.18
CA ILE A 49 5.52 23.53 -9.89
C ILE A 49 6.27 24.34 -8.83
N ARG A 50 5.56 25.26 -8.16
CA ARG A 50 6.15 26.12 -7.12
C ARG A 50 6.61 25.33 -5.91
N GLY A 51 7.73 25.75 -5.31
CA GLY A 51 8.30 25.08 -4.13
C GLY A 51 7.37 25.05 -2.91
N GLU A 52 6.58 26.10 -2.70
CA GLU A 52 5.58 26.15 -1.62
C GLU A 52 4.50 25.06 -1.78
N ILE A 53 4.04 24.82 -3.02
CA ILE A 53 3.08 23.75 -3.31
C ILE A 53 3.73 22.41 -3.00
N MET A 54 4.96 22.18 -3.47
CA MET A 54 5.68 20.92 -3.22
C MET A 54 5.86 20.66 -1.72
N GLN A 55 6.22 21.69 -0.95
CA GLN A 55 6.40 21.57 0.49
C GLN A 55 5.10 21.22 1.22
N LEU A 56 4.00 21.93 0.92
CA LEU A 56 2.70 21.65 1.54
C LEU A 56 2.14 20.29 1.11
N HIS A 57 2.23 19.97 -0.17
CA HIS A 57 1.74 18.71 -0.74
C HIS A 57 2.48 17.50 -0.14
N HIS A 58 3.78 17.63 0.07
CA HIS A 58 4.59 16.60 0.69
C HIS A 58 4.40 16.54 2.23
N GLN A 59 4.74 17.61 2.94
CA GLN A 59 4.84 17.59 4.40
C GLN A 59 3.48 17.63 5.12
N LYS A 60 2.41 18.05 4.44
CA LYS A 60 1.05 18.09 5.02
C LYS A 60 0.16 17.02 4.42
N HIS A 61 -0.07 17.05 3.11
CA HIS A 61 -1.04 16.13 2.48
C HIS A 61 -0.54 14.68 2.50
N HIS A 62 0.65 14.40 1.97
CA HIS A 62 1.19 13.03 1.98
C HIS A 62 1.41 12.50 3.40
N GLN A 63 1.95 13.33 4.31
CA GLN A 63 2.11 12.96 5.72
C GLN A 63 0.77 12.61 6.39
N THR A 64 -0.31 13.33 6.08
CA THR A 64 -1.64 13.04 6.64
C THR A 64 -2.15 11.69 6.19
N TYR A 65 -1.99 11.33 4.90
CA TYR A 65 -2.34 10.00 4.41
C TYR A 65 -1.58 8.91 5.16
N ILE A 66 -0.28 9.07 5.35
CA ILE A 66 0.55 8.08 6.05
C ILE A 66 0.12 7.91 7.51
N THR A 67 -0.04 9.02 8.23
CA THR A 67 -0.48 8.99 9.63
C THR A 67 -1.82 8.27 9.80
N ASN A 68 -2.79 8.61 8.95
CA ASN A 68 -4.12 8.00 9.01
C ASN A 68 -4.12 6.55 8.52
N TYR A 69 -3.26 6.20 7.55
CA TYR A 69 -3.14 4.85 7.06
C TYR A 69 -2.58 3.91 8.14
N ASN A 70 -1.49 4.32 8.81
CA ASN A 70 -0.93 3.57 9.94
C ASN A 70 -1.97 3.34 11.04
N LYS A 71 -2.72 4.38 11.42
CA LYS A 71 -3.81 4.25 12.40
C LYS A 71 -4.90 3.27 11.95
N ALA A 72 -5.27 3.28 10.67
CA ALA A 72 -6.26 2.34 10.14
C ALA A 72 -5.75 0.89 10.14
N LEU A 73 -4.45 0.69 9.87
CA LEU A 73 -3.81 -0.63 9.91
C LEU A 73 -3.77 -1.18 11.35
N GLU A 74 -3.43 -0.38 12.35
CA GLU A 74 -3.47 -0.78 13.76
C GLU A 74 -4.88 -1.24 14.18
N GLN A 75 -5.90 -0.48 13.78
CA GLN A 75 -7.30 -0.83 14.06
C GLN A 75 -7.72 -2.10 13.32
N LEU A 76 -7.23 -2.30 12.10
CA LEU A 76 -7.51 -3.50 11.31
C LEU A 76 -6.93 -4.74 11.97
N GLU A 77 -5.65 -4.70 12.37
CA GLU A 77 -5.00 -5.81 13.05
C GLU A 77 -5.75 -6.19 14.34
N ALA A 78 -6.14 -5.20 15.14
CA ALA A 78 -6.93 -5.42 16.35
C ALA A 78 -8.31 -6.03 16.06
N ALA A 79 -8.98 -5.60 14.98
CA ALA A 79 -10.27 -6.16 14.59
C ALA A 79 -10.15 -7.59 14.07
N MET A 80 -9.12 -7.88 13.26
CA MET A 80 -8.81 -9.22 12.76
C MET A 80 -8.49 -10.19 13.89
N ALA A 81 -7.67 -9.77 14.86
CA ALA A 81 -7.33 -10.59 16.03
C ALA A 81 -8.55 -10.96 16.89
N LYS A 82 -9.60 -10.12 16.87
CA LYS A 82 -10.87 -10.34 17.59
C LYS A 82 -11.92 -11.09 16.75
N GLY A 83 -11.67 -11.33 15.45
CA GLY A 83 -12.68 -11.86 14.53
C GLY A 83 -13.85 -10.89 14.27
N ASP A 84 -13.65 -9.59 14.46
CA ASP A 84 -14.69 -8.56 14.29
C ASP A 84 -14.82 -8.16 12.81
N ALA A 85 -15.51 -9.01 12.04
CA ALA A 85 -15.74 -8.79 10.62
C ALA A 85 -16.46 -7.46 10.30
N PRO A 86 -17.48 -7.00 11.05
CA PRO A 86 -18.10 -5.68 10.82
C PRO A 86 -17.10 -4.52 10.90
N THR A 87 -16.20 -4.52 11.89
CA THR A 87 -15.17 -3.47 12.00
C THR A 87 -14.15 -3.56 10.87
N VAL A 88 -13.74 -4.78 10.47
CA VAL A 88 -12.85 -4.99 9.31
C VAL A 88 -13.43 -4.37 8.04
N VAL A 89 -14.73 -4.57 7.78
CA VAL A 89 -15.42 -3.98 6.62
C VAL A 89 -15.50 -2.46 6.73
N LYS A 90 -15.86 -1.93 7.92
CA LYS A 90 -15.93 -0.48 8.16
C LYS A 90 -14.60 0.23 7.88
N LEU A 91 -13.47 -0.41 8.22
CA LEU A 91 -12.14 0.17 8.04
C LEU A 91 -11.68 0.26 6.58
N GLN A 92 -12.31 -0.48 5.65
CA GLN A 92 -11.89 -0.52 4.25
C GLN A 92 -11.88 0.86 3.58
N SER A 93 -12.83 1.73 3.93
CA SER A 93 -12.86 3.10 3.39
C SER A 93 -11.62 3.90 3.81
N ALA A 94 -11.25 3.86 5.09
CA ALA A 94 -10.07 4.55 5.60
C ALA A 94 -8.77 3.96 5.05
N ILE A 95 -8.69 2.63 4.93
CA ILE A 95 -7.55 1.92 4.34
C ILE A 95 -7.38 2.30 2.87
N THR A 96 -8.46 2.25 2.09
CA THR A 96 -8.40 2.54 0.65
C THR A 96 -8.07 4.00 0.40
N PHE A 97 -8.69 4.92 1.14
CA PHE A 97 -8.46 6.35 0.97
C PHE A 97 -7.03 6.76 1.35
N ASN A 98 -6.58 6.37 2.55
CA ASN A 98 -5.27 6.80 3.05
C ASN A 98 -4.13 5.97 2.45
N GLY A 99 -4.32 4.66 2.28
CA GLY A 99 -3.36 3.80 1.60
C GLY A 99 -3.23 4.15 0.12
N GLY A 100 -4.35 4.39 -0.58
CA GLY A 100 -4.34 4.88 -1.95
C GLY A 100 -3.69 6.26 -2.06
N GLY A 101 -3.98 7.17 -1.11
CA GLY A 101 -3.29 8.46 -1.01
C GLY A 101 -1.77 8.29 -0.89
N HIS A 102 -1.29 7.44 0.02
CA HIS A 102 0.14 7.17 0.18
C HIS A 102 0.77 6.59 -1.10
N VAL A 103 0.14 5.60 -1.72
CA VAL A 103 0.64 4.97 -2.96
C VAL A 103 0.72 6.00 -4.08
N ASN A 104 -0.35 6.75 -4.33
CA ASN A 104 -0.41 7.71 -5.43
C ASN A 104 0.65 8.80 -5.28
N HIS A 105 0.84 9.35 -4.08
CA HIS A 105 1.85 10.38 -3.86
C HIS A 105 3.27 9.81 -3.96
N SER A 106 3.51 8.61 -3.41
CA SER A 106 4.83 7.96 -3.49
C SER A 106 5.25 7.68 -4.93
N VAL A 107 4.30 7.34 -5.81
CA VAL A 107 4.53 7.20 -7.25
C VAL A 107 4.71 8.58 -7.90
N PHE A 108 3.86 9.55 -7.56
CA PHE A 108 3.92 10.91 -8.10
C PHE A 108 5.29 11.57 -7.92
N TRP A 109 5.89 11.49 -6.73
CA TRP A 109 7.22 12.06 -6.46
C TRP A 109 8.34 11.41 -7.28
N LYS A 110 8.22 10.12 -7.60
CA LYS A 110 9.22 9.38 -8.38
C LYS A 110 9.06 9.53 -9.89
N ASN A 111 7.89 9.99 -10.34
CA ASN A 111 7.59 10.24 -11.73
C ASN A 111 7.82 11.72 -12.14
N LEU A 112 8.41 12.51 -11.24
CA LEU A 112 8.83 13.89 -11.49
C LEU A 112 10.35 13.97 -11.35
N ALA A 113 10.95 14.90 -12.10
CA ALA A 113 12.37 15.23 -11.96
C ALA A 113 12.59 16.68 -12.40
N PRO A 114 13.59 17.37 -11.87
CA PRO A 114 14.06 18.65 -12.41
C PRO A 114 14.47 18.51 -13.87
N VAL A 115 14.30 19.56 -14.68
CA VAL A 115 14.66 19.54 -16.10
C VAL A 115 16.13 19.18 -16.33
N HIS A 116 17.02 19.69 -15.47
CA HIS A 116 18.46 19.40 -15.55
C HIS A 116 18.83 17.96 -15.18
N GLU A 117 17.89 17.18 -14.62
CA GLU A 117 18.04 15.75 -14.32
C GLU A 117 17.25 14.87 -15.31
N GLY A 118 16.76 15.45 -16.42
CA GLY A 118 16.01 14.73 -17.45
C GLY A 118 14.48 14.83 -17.30
N GLY A 119 13.98 15.68 -16.41
CA GLY A 119 12.55 15.98 -16.33
C GLY A 119 12.02 16.56 -17.63
N GLY A 120 11.02 15.90 -18.21
CA GLY A 120 10.42 16.28 -19.50
C GLY A 120 11.09 15.68 -20.73
N GLU A 121 12.19 14.95 -20.58
CA GLU A 121 12.81 14.23 -21.69
C GLU A 121 11.92 13.06 -22.16
N PRO A 122 11.78 12.83 -23.48
CA PRO A 122 10.98 11.73 -24.00
C PRO A 122 11.45 10.35 -23.50
N PRO A 123 10.51 9.43 -23.17
CA PRO A 123 10.86 8.08 -22.75
C PRO A 123 11.54 7.31 -23.89
N LYS A 124 12.54 6.51 -23.54
CA LYS A 124 13.32 5.68 -24.46
C LYS A 124 13.03 4.20 -24.21
N GLY A 125 13.55 3.34 -25.09
CA GLY A 125 13.45 1.89 -24.94
C GLY A 125 12.02 1.37 -25.06
N SER A 126 11.70 0.28 -24.34
CA SER A 126 10.41 -0.42 -24.44
C SER A 126 9.22 0.48 -24.14
N LEU A 127 9.34 1.42 -23.19
CA LEU A 127 8.27 2.37 -22.89
C LEU A 127 7.98 3.32 -24.05
N GLY A 128 9.02 3.88 -24.68
CA GLY A 128 8.86 4.74 -25.86
C GLY A 128 8.16 3.98 -27.00
N SER A 129 8.60 2.75 -27.29
CA SER A 129 7.97 1.90 -28.31
C SER A 129 6.53 1.52 -27.98
N ALA A 130 6.21 1.26 -26.71
CA ALA A 130 4.84 0.98 -26.26
C ALA A 130 3.94 2.22 -26.41
N ILE A 131 4.47 3.42 -26.17
CA ILE A 131 3.75 4.67 -26.38
C ILE A 131 3.42 4.86 -27.86
N ASP A 132 4.41 4.70 -28.74
CA ASP A 132 4.20 4.84 -30.19
C ASP A 132 3.21 3.78 -30.70
N THR A 133 3.28 2.55 -30.20
CA THR A 133 2.36 1.47 -30.58
C THR A 133 0.92 1.74 -30.14
N ASN A 134 0.72 2.21 -28.90
CA ASN A 134 -0.60 2.28 -28.29
C ASN A 134 -1.29 3.63 -28.49
N PHE A 135 -0.51 4.70 -28.67
CA PHE A 135 -1.01 6.07 -28.79
C PHE A 135 -0.59 6.75 -30.10
N GLY A 136 0.27 6.13 -30.90
CA GLY A 136 0.79 6.69 -32.16
C GLY A 136 1.96 7.65 -31.98
N SER A 137 2.01 8.39 -30.87
CA SER A 137 3.15 9.22 -30.48
C SER A 137 3.07 9.65 -29.01
N LEU A 138 4.18 10.13 -28.46
CA LEU A 138 4.21 10.78 -27.14
C LEU A 138 3.28 12.01 -27.07
N GLU A 139 3.23 12.81 -28.14
CA GLU A 139 2.36 14.00 -28.20
C GLU A 139 0.89 13.60 -28.09
N ALA A 140 0.47 12.54 -28.79
CA ALA A 140 -0.89 12.03 -28.69
C ALA A 140 -1.22 11.51 -27.27
N LEU A 141 -0.27 10.87 -26.59
CA LEU A 141 -0.43 10.47 -25.20
C LEU A 141 -0.59 11.71 -24.29
N ILE A 142 0.25 12.73 -24.43
CA ILE A 142 0.16 13.98 -23.65
C ILE A 142 -1.20 14.64 -23.85
N GLN A 143 -1.65 14.77 -25.10
CA GLN A 143 -2.95 15.34 -25.42
C GLN A 143 -4.10 14.55 -24.78
N LYS A 144 -4.04 13.21 -24.85
CA LYS A 144 -5.03 12.36 -24.19
C LYS A 144 -5.02 12.56 -22.67
N MET A 145 -3.85 12.48 -22.02
CA MET A 145 -3.76 12.64 -20.57
C MET A 145 -4.24 14.02 -20.11
N ASN A 146 -3.93 15.08 -20.85
CA ASN A 146 -4.43 16.43 -20.57
C ASN A 146 -5.95 16.52 -20.68
N ALA A 147 -6.53 15.92 -21.72
CA ALA A 147 -7.99 15.90 -21.90
C ALA A 147 -8.70 15.12 -20.78
N GLU A 148 -8.22 13.92 -20.43
CA GLU A 148 -8.79 13.11 -19.35
C GLU A 148 -8.62 13.80 -17.98
N GLY A 149 -7.45 14.40 -17.73
CA GLY A 149 -7.18 15.17 -16.51
C GLY A 149 -8.11 16.36 -16.35
N ALA A 150 -8.36 17.11 -17.43
CA ALA A 150 -9.31 18.22 -17.43
C ALA A 150 -10.77 17.78 -17.24
N ALA A 151 -11.10 16.54 -17.61
CA ALA A 151 -12.45 15.98 -17.49
C ALA A 151 -12.76 15.42 -16.08
N VAL A 152 -11.77 15.31 -15.19
CA VAL A 152 -11.98 14.84 -13.81
C VAL A 152 -12.94 15.78 -13.08
N GLN A 153 -14.07 15.24 -12.61
CA GLN A 153 -15.01 15.97 -11.77
C GLN A 153 -14.63 15.83 -10.30
N GLY A 154 -14.23 16.93 -9.66
CA GLY A 154 -13.77 16.93 -8.27
C GLY A 154 -12.28 16.58 -8.14
N SER A 155 -11.91 15.82 -7.11
CA SER A 155 -10.52 15.42 -6.86
C SER A 155 -10.24 14.03 -7.45
N GLY A 156 -9.14 13.89 -8.19
CA GLY A 156 -8.77 12.62 -8.80
C GLY A 156 -7.37 12.61 -9.39
N TRP A 157 -7.04 11.51 -10.06
CA TRP A 157 -5.76 11.27 -10.74
C TRP A 157 -6.02 10.79 -12.16
N VAL A 158 -5.19 11.22 -13.11
CA VAL A 158 -5.06 10.59 -14.42
C VAL A 158 -3.83 9.69 -14.40
N VAL A 159 -4.00 8.42 -14.76
CA VAL A 159 -2.93 7.42 -14.73
C VAL A 159 -2.87 6.74 -16.09
N SER A 160 -1.70 6.71 -16.71
CA SER A 160 -1.44 5.88 -17.88
C SER A 160 -0.89 4.54 -17.44
N ASN A 161 -1.52 3.44 -17.86
CA ASN A 161 -1.03 2.09 -17.64
C ASN A 161 -0.63 1.48 -18.98
N LEU A 162 0.66 1.25 -19.15
CA LEU A 162 1.24 0.63 -20.33
C LEU A 162 1.90 -0.67 -19.91
N ALA A 163 1.53 -1.77 -20.57
CA ALA A 163 2.31 -2.99 -20.53
C ALA A 163 3.54 -2.77 -21.43
N VAL A 164 4.73 -2.83 -20.84
CA VAL A 164 6.04 -2.72 -21.51
C VAL A 164 6.74 -4.07 -21.59
#